data_AF-A0A8D0L980-F1
#
_entry.id   AF-A0A8D0L980-F1
#
_cell.length_a   1.000
_cell.length_b   1.000
_cell.length_c   1.000
_cell.angle_alpha   90.00
_cell.angle_beta   90.00
_cell.angle_gamma   90.00
#
_symmetry.space_group_name_H-M   'P 1'
#
loop_
_entity.id
_entity.type
_entity.pdbx_description
1 polymer ?
#
loop_
_entity_poly.entity_id
_entity_poly.type
_entity_poly.pdbx_seq_one_letter_code
_entity_poly.pdbx_strand_id
1 'polypeptide(L)'
;DSASVRSPLAALCFLPRGSNSSRPGSDPARRPLGSFSAAGLVSAAPGWVQPYLRLMRLDKPIGTWLLYLPCTWSIGLAAEPGCLPDWYMLSLFGTGAVLMRGAGCTINDMWDRDYDKKVTRTANRPIAAGEVSTFQSFGFLGGQLSLALCVLMCLNYYSIALGAASLSLVVTYPLMKRITYWTQLVLGLTFNWGALLGWSAVKGSCDWSVCLPLYFSGVMWTLIYDTIYAHQDKRDDVTIGVKSTALRFNEATKQWLTGFSLSMLTGLYVAGINCDQTFPYYTAVSAVGAHLAYQIYTLDIHNPEDCWKKFTSNRTLGLLLFTGIVFGNLWKRNIQYETYTQMHYQHVWKISSF
;
A
#
# COMPACT_ATOMS: atom_id res chain seq x y z
N ASP A 1 -5.22 -45.06 13.55
CA ASP A 1 -5.46 -43.83 12.78
C ASP A 1 -5.78 -42.64 13.67
N SER A 2 -4.87 -41.67 13.70
CA SER A 2 -5.03 -40.41 14.44
C SER A 2 -4.41 -39.26 13.64
N ALA A 3 -5.18 -38.74 12.69
CA ALA A 3 -4.77 -37.64 11.82
C ALA A 3 -4.60 -36.34 12.62
N SER A 4 -3.36 -36.02 13.01
CA SER A 4 -3.04 -34.74 13.65
C SER A 4 -3.37 -33.58 12.69
N VAL A 5 -4.23 -32.67 13.13
CA VAL A 5 -4.62 -31.47 12.39
C VAL A 5 -3.39 -30.56 12.20
N ARG A 6 -2.76 -30.62 11.02
CA ARG A 6 -1.58 -29.82 10.70
C ARG A 6 -1.96 -28.35 10.47
N SER A 7 -1.44 -27.45 11.31
CA SER A 7 -1.55 -25.99 11.11
C SER A 7 -0.84 -25.55 9.81
N PRO A 8 -1.54 -24.98 8.81
CA PRO A 8 -0.96 -24.67 7.50
C PRO A 8 -1.11 -23.18 7.15
N LEU A 9 -0.44 -22.30 7.88
CA LEU A 9 -0.48 -20.85 7.65
C LEU A 9 0.68 -20.30 6.78
N ALA A 10 1.71 -21.15 6.60
CA ALA A 10 2.84 -21.23 5.67
C ALA A 10 3.00 -20.39 4.36
N ALA A 11 2.08 -19.51 3.99
CA ALA A 11 1.89 -19.01 2.62
C ALA A 11 2.70 -17.76 2.24
N LEU A 12 3.82 -17.51 2.92
CA LEU A 12 4.74 -16.39 2.72
C LEU A 12 6.11 -16.92 3.18
N CYS A 13 7.20 -16.86 2.38
CA CYS A 13 8.49 -17.35 2.94
C CYS A 13 9.81 -17.55 2.11
N PHE A 14 10.04 -17.17 0.85
CA PHE A 14 11.41 -17.24 0.26
C PHE A 14 12.02 -15.95 -0.33
N LEU A 15 13.36 -15.81 -0.24
CA LEU A 15 14.21 -14.79 -0.89
C LEU A 15 15.45 -15.50 -1.44
N PRO A 16 16.04 -15.03 -2.56
CA PRO A 16 17.16 -15.69 -3.20
C PRO A 16 18.50 -15.45 -2.47
N ARG A 17 19.49 -16.29 -2.80
CA ARG A 17 20.88 -16.19 -2.30
C ARG A 17 21.52 -14.85 -2.70
N GLY A 18 21.87 -14.02 -1.71
CA GLY A 18 22.98 -13.09 -1.83
C GLY A 18 24.27 -13.78 -1.35
N SER A 19 25.22 -14.03 -2.25
CA SER A 19 26.48 -14.70 -1.91
C SER A 19 27.50 -13.73 -1.31
N ASN A 20 27.40 -13.45 -0.01
CA ASN A 20 28.49 -12.85 0.75
C ASN A 20 29.35 -13.95 1.39
N SER A 21 30.30 -14.47 0.62
CA SER A 21 31.43 -15.24 1.15
C SER A 21 32.55 -14.29 1.56
N SER A 22 32.65 -13.99 2.86
CA SER A 22 33.77 -13.25 3.46
C SER A 22 34.18 -13.93 4.77
N ARG A 23 35.44 -14.40 4.80
CA ARG A 23 36.07 -15.08 5.95
C ARG A 23 36.21 -14.14 7.16
N PRO A 24 36.34 -14.66 8.39
CA PRO A 24 36.62 -13.82 9.56
C PRO A 24 38.05 -13.28 9.51
N GLY A 25 38.19 -11.96 9.59
CA GLY A 25 39.47 -11.25 9.58
C GLY A 25 39.29 -9.79 10.00
N SER A 26 40.05 -9.38 11.00
CA SER A 26 40.12 -8.06 11.63
C SER A 26 40.06 -6.83 10.70
N ASP A 27 39.14 -5.90 10.96
CA ASP A 27 39.51 -4.50 11.29
C ASP A 27 38.30 -3.66 11.79
N PRO A 28 38.42 -2.82 12.83
CA PRO A 28 37.33 -1.99 13.35
C PRO A 28 37.33 -0.58 12.73
N ALA A 29 37.22 -0.47 11.39
CA ALA A 29 37.27 0.82 10.70
C ALA A 29 36.08 1.05 9.74
N ARG A 30 35.45 2.23 9.88
CA ARG A 30 34.42 2.80 8.99
C ARG A 30 33.08 2.06 8.92
N ARG A 31 32.24 2.24 9.94
CA ARG A 31 30.78 2.26 9.74
C ARG A 31 30.44 3.43 8.79
N PRO A 32 29.74 3.22 7.65
CA PRO A 32 29.31 4.34 6.83
C PRO A 32 28.25 5.15 7.60
N LEU A 33 28.50 6.44 7.79
CA LEU A 33 27.52 7.34 8.38
C LEU A 33 26.31 7.50 7.43
N GLY A 34 25.12 7.28 7.97
CA GLY A 34 23.92 8.02 7.55
C GLY A 34 23.35 7.73 6.17
N SER A 35 23.01 6.48 5.84
CA SER A 35 21.81 6.28 5.01
C SER A 35 20.59 6.38 5.93
N PHE A 36 19.69 7.34 5.71
CA PHE A 36 18.38 7.42 6.37
C PHE A 36 17.42 6.35 5.83
N SER A 37 17.85 5.08 5.92
CA SER A 37 17.04 3.91 5.60
C SER A 37 16.20 3.53 6.82
N ALA A 38 14.97 3.05 6.59
CA ALA A 38 14.09 2.60 7.66
C ALA A 38 14.70 1.42 8.46
N ALA A 39 15.45 0.53 7.79
CA ALA A 39 16.24 -0.50 8.46
C ALA A 39 17.37 0.10 9.34
N GLY A 40 17.96 1.23 8.93
CA GLY A 40 18.94 1.98 9.72
C GLY A 40 18.31 2.53 11.01
N LEU A 41 17.13 3.15 10.92
CA LEU A 41 16.37 3.62 12.08
C LEU A 41 16.02 2.48 13.05
N VAL A 42 15.58 1.33 12.54
CA VAL A 42 15.33 0.14 13.36
C VAL A 42 16.61 -0.36 14.04
N SER A 43 17.75 -0.38 13.35
CA SER A 43 19.05 -0.79 13.93
C SER A 43 19.60 0.19 14.97
N ALA A 44 19.18 1.46 14.93
CA ALA A 44 19.56 2.50 15.88
C ALA A 44 18.66 2.55 17.13
N ALA A 45 17.50 1.89 17.11
CA ALA A 45 16.59 1.83 18.25
C ALA A 45 17.18 0.96 19.39
N PRO A 46 16.75 1.15 20.66
CA PRO A 46 17.21 0.32 21.78
C PRO A 46 16.98 -1.16 21.53
N GLY A 47 17.93 -2.02 21.94
CA GLY A 47 17.94 -3.45 21.61
C GLY A 47 16.67 -4.22 21.97
N TRP A 48 15.97 -3.81 23.03
CA TRP A 48 14.68 -4.41 23.45
C TRP A 48 13.48 -3.97 22.59
N VAL A 49 13.61 -2.88 21.83
CA VAL A 49 12.58 -2.35 20.91
C VAL A 49 12.73 -2.93 19.51
N GLN A 50 13.96 -3.24 19.07
CA GLN A 50 14.23 -3.72 17.70
C GLN A 50 13.41 -4.95 17.27
N PRO A 51 13.19 -5.98 18.12
CA PRO A 51 12.35 -7.12 17.76
C PRO A 51 10.92 -6.71 17.42
N TYR A 52 10.34 -5.76 18.17
CA TYR A 52 8.99 -5.25 17.91
C TYR A 52 8.91 -4.42 16.62
N LEU A 53 9.90 -3.56 16.34
CA LEU A 53 9.93 -2.78 15.09
C LEU A 53 10.10 -3.69 13.85
N ARG A 54 10.91 -4.75 13.97
CA ARG A 54 11.04 -5.80 12.93
C ARG A 54 9.74 -6.60 12.79
N LEU A 55 9.03 -6.88 13.89
CA LEU A 55 7.75 -7.59 13.86
C LEU A 55 6.68 -6.79 13.09
N MET A 56 6.57 -5.48 13.33
CA MET A 56 5.71 -4.58 12.53
C MET A 56 6.30 -4.16 11.17
N ARG A 57 7.43 -4.75 10.75
CA ARG A 57 8.08 -4.52 9.44
C ARG A 57 8.46 -3.07 9.14
N LEU A 58 8.81 -2.28 10.16
CA LEU A 58 9.33 -0.93 9.96
C LEU A 58 10.69 -0.93 9.23
N ASP A 59 11.45 -2.03 9.26
CA ASP A 59 12.66 -2.21 8.44
C ASP A 59 12.35 -2.25 6.93
N LYS A 60 11.12 -2.64 6.55
CA LYS A 60 10.67 -2.86 5.16
C LYS A 60 9.32 -2.17 4.91
N PRO A 61 9.27 -0.83 4.91
CA PRO A 61 8.04 -0.04 4.97
C PRO A 61 7.20 -0.06 3.68
N ILE A 62 7.57 -0.81 2.64
CA ILE A 62 6.84 -0.86 1.36
C ILE A 62 5.37 -1.23 1.54
N GLY A 63 5.04 -2.18 2.41
CA GLY A 63 3.65 -2.55 2.70
C GLY A 63 2.85 -1.43 3.38
N THR A 64 3.51 -0.58 4.17
CA THR A 64 2.89 0.60 4.79
C THR A 64 2.64 1.69 3.75
N TRP A 65 3.58 1.92 2.84
CA TRP A 65 3.38 2.84 1.70
C TRP A 65 2.21 2.41 0.83
N LEU A 66 2.11 1.12 0.46
CA LEU A 66 1.02 0.62 -0.39
C LEU A 66 -0.35 0.70 0.30
N LEU A 67 -0.42 0.61 1.63
CA LEU A 67 -1.64 0.84 2.41
C LEU A 67 -1.98 2.33 2.56
N TYR A 68 -0.98 3.20 2.67
CA TYR A 68 -1.15 4.63 2.92
C TYR A 68 -1.46 5.45 1.66
N LEU A 69 -0.83 5.12 0.53
CA LEU A 69 -0.93 5.91 -0.71
C LEU A 69 -2.38 6.09 -1.22
N PRO A 70 -3.26 5.07 -1.22
CA PRO A 70 -4.68 5.25 -1.56
C PRO A 70 -5.40 6.26 -0.67
N CYS A 71 -5.04 6.33 0.63
CA CYS A 71 -5.54 7.35 1.55
C CYS A 71 -5.09 8.74 1.11
N THR A 72 -3.80 8.92 0.79
CA THR A 72 -3.25 10.21 0.37
C THR A 72 -3.88 10.72 -0.92
N TRP A 73 -4.15 9.84 -1.89
CA TRP A 73 -4.83 10.21 -3.13
C TRP A 73 -6.23 10.72 -2.86
N SER A 74 -6.97 10.00 -2.00
CA SER A 74 -8.35 10.33 -1.65
C SER A 74 -8.46 11.64 -0.86
N ILE A 75 -7.62 11.83 0.17
CA ILE A 75 -7.52 13.10 0.94
C ILE A 75 -7.10 14.25 0.01
N GLY A 76 -6.21 14.02 -0.95
CA GLY A 76 -5.75 15.04 -1.90
C GLY A 76 -6.79 15.42 -2.96
N LEU A 77 -7.58 14.46 -3.45
CA LEU A 77 -8.70 14.74 -4.37
C LEU A 77 -9.88 15.41 -3.67
N ALA A 78 -10.07 15.13 -2.37
CA ALA A 78 -11.11 15.74 -1.53
C ALA A 78 -10.74 17.13 -0.99
N ALA A 79 -9.50 17.61 -1.17
CA ALA A 79 -9.06 18.92 -0.73
C ALA A 79 -9.82 20.05 -1.46
N GLU A 80 -10.05 21.18 -0.78
CA GLU A 80 -10.72 22.32 -1.43
C GLU A 80 -9.90 22.86 -2.62
N PRO A 81 -10.55 23.37 -3.69
CA PRO A 81 -9.85 23.89 -4.87
C PRO A 81 -8.78 24.92 -4.51
N GLY A 82 -7.55 24.73 -4.98
CA GLY A 82 -6.44 25.64 -4.69
C GLY A 82 -5.72 25.42 -3.35
N CYS A 83 -6.19 24.49 -2.52
CA CYS A 83 -5.58 24.17 -1.23
C CYS A 83 -4.67 22.94 -1.30
N LEU A 84 -3.73 22.85 -0.36
CA LEU A 84 -3.01 21.62 -0.07
C LEU A 84 -3.93 20.61 0.65
N PRO A 85 -3.64 19.29 0.59
CA PRO A 85 -4.36 18.30 1.38
C PRO A 85 -4.18 18.55 2.88
N ASP A 86 -5.18 18.16 3.67
CA ASP A 86 -5.16 18.31 5.13
C ASP A 86 -4.01 17.51 5.76
N TRP A 87 -3.04 18.22 6.34
CA TRP A 87 -1.86 17.65 7.00
C TRP A 87 -2.20 16.83 8.26
N TYR A 88 -3.26 17.18 9.00
CA TYR A 88 -3.72 16.43 10.15
C TYR A 88 -4.33 15.10 9.69
N MET A 89 -5.17 15.11 8.64
CA MET A 89 -5.71 13.87 8.05
C MET A 89 -4.60 13.01 7.44
N LEU A 90 -3.66 13.58 6.70
CA LEU A 90 -2.48 12.85 6.21
C LEU A 90 -1.70 12.19 7.35
N SER A 91 -1.54 12.87 8.49
CA SER A 91 -0.82 12.36 9.67
C SER A 91 -1.58 11.26 10.42
N LEU A 92 -2.90 11.41 10.60
CA LEU A 92 -3.76 10.38 11.17
C LEU A 92 -3.72 9.10 10.32
N PHE A 93 -3.95 9.21 9.01
CA PHE A 93 -3.94 8.06 8.10
C PHE A 93 -2.55 7.44 7.96
N GLY A 94 -1.47 8.22 8.06
CA GLY A 94 -0.10 7.70 8.08
C GLY A 94 0.17 6.87 9.34
N THR A 95 -0.24 7.38 10.49
CA THR A 95 -0.16 6.68 11.78
C THR A 95 -1.01 5.40 11.76
N GLY A 96 -2.25 5.50 11.28
CA GLY A 96 -3.15 4.36 11.11
C GLY A 96 -2.58 3.30 10.17
N ALA A 97 -1.97 3.69 9.05
CA ALA A 97 -1.33 2.76 8.13
C ALA A 97 -0.12 2.04 8.76
N VAL A 98 0.73 2.73 9.54
CA VAL A 98 1.83 2.11 10.29
C VAL A 98 1.29 1.09 11.29
N LEU A 99 0.27 1.46 12.09
CA LEU A 99 -0.30 0.61 13.12
C LEU A 99 -1.02 -0.60 12.53
N MET A 100 -1.90 -0.40 11.53
CA MET A 100 -2.68 -1.49 10.91
C MET A 100 -1.83 -2.41 10.05
N ARG A 101 -0.85 -1.88 9.28
CA ARG A 101 0.10 -2.74 8.57
C ARG A 101 0.95 -3.54 9.56
N GLY A 102 1.37 -2.90 10.65
CA GLY A 102 2.10 -3.53 11.73
C GLY A 102 1.30 -4.66 12.38
N ALA A 103 0.04 -4.41 12.75
CA ALA A 103 -0.85 -5.41 13.36
C ALA A 103 -1.08 -6.60 12.43
N GLY A 104 -1.29 -6.35 11.13
CA GLY A 104 -1.39 -7.40 10.12
C GLY A 104 -0.12 -8.26 10.00
N CYS A 105 1.06 -7.66 10.15
CA CYS A 105 2.33 -8.41 10.19
C CYS A 105 2.48 -9.19 11.51
N THR A 106 2.11 -8.60 12.65
CA THR A 106 2.11 -9.28 13.96
C THR A 106 1.21 -10.53 13.95
N ILE A 107 -0.05 -10.40 13.50
CA ILE A 107 -0.99 -11.53 13.37
C ILE A 107 -0.42 -12.61 12.45
N ASN A 108 0.13 -12.21 11.30
CA ASN A 108 0.70 -13.14 10.33
C ASN A 108 1.88 -13.93 10.92
N ASP A 109 2.85 -13.25 11.55
CA ASP A 109 4.02 -13.91 12.17
C ASP A 109 3.63 -14.75 13.41
N MET A 110 2.53 -14.41 14.11
CA MET A 110 1.96 -15.26 15.18
C MET A 110 1.36 -16.56 14.64
N TRP A 111 0.66 -16.48 13.51
CA TRP A 111 0.01 -17.61 12.84
C TRP A 111 0.99 -18.51 12.08
N ASP A 112 2.01 -17.92 11.46
CA ASP A 112 3.02 -18.62 10.65
C ASP A 112 4.14 -19.27 11.49
N ARG A 113 4.26 -18.92 12.79
CA ARG A 113 5.40 -19.21 13.68
C ARG A 113 6.08 -20.57 13.49
N ASP A 114 5.33 -21.67 13.47
CA ASP A 114 5.89 -23.02 13.42
C ASP A 114 6.26 -23.50 12.01
N TYR A 115 5.78 -22.79 10.98
CA TYR A 115 6.30 -22.90 9.63
C TYR A 115 7.51 -22.01 9.42
N ASP A 116 7.48 -20.76 9.89
CA ASP A 116 8.58 -19.80 9.75
C ASP A 116 9.92 -20.34 10.27
N LYS A 117 9.91 -21.05 11.40
CA LYS A 117 11.10 -21.75 11.95
C LYS A 117 11.75 -22.73 10.97
N LYS A 118 10.99 -23.31 10.05
CA LYS A 118 11.43 -24.33 9.08
C LYS A 118 11.93 -23.72 7.77
N VAL A 119 11.84 -22.40 7.63
CA VAL A 119 12.06 -21.67 6.38
C VAL A 119 13.20 -20.67 6.52
N THR A 120 14.22 -20.79 5.69
CA THR A 120 15.48 -20.05 5.85
C THR A 120 15.30 -18.51 5.78
N ARG A 121 14.31 -17.98 5.03
CA ARG A 121 14.01 -16.52 5.04
C ARG A 121 13.41 -16.05 6.37
N THR A 122 12.63 -16.89 7.05
CA THR A 122 11.78 -16.48 8.18
C THR A 122 12.08 -17.13 9.52
N ALA A 123 13.04 -18.04 9.58
CA ALA A 123 13.67 -18.46 10.83
C ALA A 123 14.14 -17.25 11.67
N ASN A 124 14.53 -16.14 11.00
CA ASN A 124 14.95 -14.88 11.62
C ASN A 124 13.78 -13.89 11.92
N ARG A 125 12.51 -14.28 11.78
CA ARG A 125 11.36 -13.45 12.25
C ARG A 125 11.36 -13.43 13.79
N PRO A 126 11.03 -12.32 14.47
CA PRO A 126 11.15 -12.21 15.93
C PRO A 126 10.39 -13.29 16.72
N ILE A 127 9.20 -13.70 16.29
CA ILE A 127 8.39 -14.74 16.97
C ILE A 127 8.88 -16.17 16.64
N ALA A 128 9.47 -16.37 15.46
CA ALA A 128 10.02 -17.64 15.01
C ALA A 128 11.39 -17.92 15.68
N ALA A 129 12.26 -16.90 15.71
CA ALA A 129 13.56 -16.90 16.38
C ALA A 129 13.46 -16.92 17.92
N GLY A 130 12.28 -16.60 18.48
CA GLY A 130 12.05 -16.57 19.93
C GLY A 130 12.48 -15.27 20.62
N GLU A 131 12.85 -14.23 19.87
CA GLU A 131 13.12 -12.89 20.40
C GLU A 131 11.90 -12.23 21.04
N VAL A 132 10.70 -12.57 20.55
CA VAL A 132 9.40 -12.13 21.08
C VAL A 132 8.57 -13.36 21.42
N SER A 133 8.17 -13.49 22.68
CA SER A 133 7.29 -14.57 23.15
C SER A 133 5.85 -14.39 22.62
N THR A 134 5.10 -15.49 22.53
CA THR A 134 3.69 -15.46 22.08
C THR A 134 2.83 -14.49 22.91
N PHE A 135 3.05 -14.42 24.22
CA PHE A 135 2.32 -13.51 25.10
C PHE A 135 2.68 -12.04 24.84
N GLN A 136 3.98 -11.73 24.64
CA GLN A 136 4.41 -10.40 24.23
C GLN A 136 3.85 -9.99 22.86
N SER A 137 3.73 -10.92 21.89
CA SER A 137 3.10 -10.61 20.60
C SER A 137 1.60 -10.34 20.73
N PHE A 138 0.88 -11.03 21.63
CA PHE A 138 -0.53 -10.70 21.94
C PHE A 138 -0.66 -9.31 22.56
N GLY A 139 0.17 -8.96 23.54
CA GLY A 139 0.17 -7.63 24.17
C GLY A 139 0.52 -6.52 23.18
N PHE A 140 1.51 -6.74 22.32
CA PHE A 140 1.89 -5.80 21.26
C PHE A 140 0.78 -5.62 20.22
N LEU A 141 0.16 -6.73 19.76
CA LEU A 141 -1.00 -6.68 18.86
C LEU A 141 -2.16 -5.90 19.46
N GLY A 142 -2.48 -6.15 20.74
CA GLY A 142 -3.49 -5.40 21.48
C GLY A 142 -3.19 -3.90 21.46
N GLY A 143 -1.96 -3.51 21.81
CA GLY A 143 -1.52 -2.12 21.74
C GLY A 143 -1.63 -1.50 20.34
N GLN A 144 -1.21 -2.22 19.29
CA GLN A 144 -1.33 -1.76 17.90
C GLN A 144 -2.79 -1.51 17.49
N LEU A 145 -3.69 -2.44 17.83
CA LEU A 145 -5.12 -2.34 17.51
C LEU A 145 -5.84 -1.28 18.35
N SER A 146 -5.52 -1.15 19.64
CA SER A 146 -6.06 -0.08 20.49
C SER A 146 -5.65 1.30 20.01
N LEU A 147 -4.38 1.50 19.64
CA LEU A 147 -3.91 2.78 19.07
C LEU A 147 -4.55 3.05 17.70
N ALA A 148 -4.72 2.03 16.86
CA ALA A 148 -5.42 2.18 15.57
C ALA A 148 -6.90 2.54 15.76
N LEU A 149 -7.56 1.98 16.78
CA LEU A 149 -8.92 2.36 17.17
C LEU A 149 -8.97 3.81 17.66
N CYS A 150 -8.01 4.27 18.47
CA CYS A 150 -7.92 5.68 18.87
C CYS A 150 -7.82 6.61 17.64
N VAL A 151 -6.98 6.27 16.65
CA VAL A 151 -6.87 7.01 15.38
C VAL A 151 -8.19 7.01 14.61
N LEU A 152 -8.89 5.88 14.55
CA LEU A 152 -10.20 5.79 13.89
C LEU A 152 -11.24 6.69 14.59
N MET A 153 -11.26 6.70 15.92
CA MET A 153 -12.17 7.52 16.73
C MET A 153 -11.88 9.03 16.66
N CYS A 154 -10.74 9.45 16.08
CA CYS A 154 -10.48 10.85 15.74
C CYS A 154 -11.15 11.31 14.44
N LEU A 155 -11.78 10.41 13.67
CA LEU A 155 -12.50 10.73 12.43
C LEU A 155 -13.98 11.05 12.71
N ASN A 156 -14.68 11.59 11.69
CA ASN A 156 -16.13 11.79 11.77
C ASN A 156 -16.91 10.46 11.81
N TYR A 157 -18.14 10.49 12.34
CA TYR A 157 -18.98 9.29 12.54
C TYR A 157 -19.18 8.43 11.28
N TYR A 158 -19.35 9.06 10.11
CA TYR A 158 -19.47 8.34 8.84
C TYR A 158 -18.20 7.53 8.54
N SER A 159 -17.04 8.15 8.73
CA SER A 159 -15.72 7.51 8.52
C SER A 159 -15.40 6.46 9.58
N ILE A 160 -15.86 6.62 10.83
CA ILE A 160 -15.80 5.58 11.86
C ILE A 160 -16.59 4.34 11.41
N ALA A 161 -17.84 4.52 10.99
CA ALA A 161 -18.69 3.42 10.53
C ALA A 161 -18.13 2.75 9.26
N LEU A 162 -17.69 3.53 8.28
CA LEU A 162 -17.08 3.02 7.05
C LEU A 162 -15.74 2.32 7.32
N GLY A 163 -14.95 2.81 8.28
CA GLY A 163 -13.72 2.15 8.74
C GLY A 163 -13.99 0.83 9.46
N ALA A 164 -15.01 0.78 10.33
CA ALA A 164 -15.44 -0.46 10.98
C ALA A 164 -15.93 -1.51 9.97
N ALA A 165 -16.63 -1.09 8.89
CA ALA A 165 -17.07 -1.99 7.83
C ALA A 165 -15.90 -2.73 7.13
N SER A 166 -14.72 -2.12 7.05
CA SER A 166 -13.51 -2.73 6.48
C SER A 166 -13.06 -4.01 7.20
N LEU A 167 -13.39 -4.17 8.48
CA LEU A 167 -12.97 -5.31 9.30
C LEU A 167 -13.50 -6.64 8.73
N SER A 168 -14.66 -6.61 8.06
CA SER A 168 -15.19 -7.76 7.34
C SER A 168 -14.21 -8.29 6.28
N LEU A 169 -13.60 -7.41 5.50
CA LEU A 169 -12.58 -7.75 4.50
C LEU A 169 -11.26 -8.18 5.15
N VAL A 170 -10.82 -7.48 6.20
CA VAL A 170 -9.59 -7.78 6.94
C VAL A 170 -9.63 -9.21 7.53
N VAL A 171 -10.75 -9.61 8.12
CA VAL A 171 -10.95 -10.96 8.67
C VAL A 171 -11.10 -12.02 7.57
N THR A 172 -11.71 -11.65 6.44
CA THR A 172 -11.96 -12.59 5.33
C THR A 172 -10.70 -12.87 4.49
N TYR A 173 -9.84 -11.88 4.27
CA TYR A 173 -8.65 -11.99 3.41
C TYR A 173 -7.74 -13.21 3.70
N PRO A 174 -7.34 -13.52 4.94
CA PRO A 174 -6.48 -14.67 5.25
C PRO A 174 -7.08 -16.02 4.82
N LEU A 175 -8.41 -16.15 4.87
CA LEU A 175 -9.12 -17.37 4.48
C LEU A 175 -9.11 -17.57 2.96
N MET A 176 -9.12 -16.48 2.20
CA MET A 176 -9.25 -16.51 0.74
C MET A 176 -8.05 -17.14 0.02
N LYS A 177 -6.86 -17.15 0.65
CA LYS A 177 -5.65 -17.85 0.16
C LYS A 177 -5.85 -19.34 -0.10
N ARG A 178 -6.81 -19.97 0.58
CA ARG A 178 -7.09 -21.41 0.48
C ARG A 178 -8.19 -21.73 -0.53
N ILE A 179 -9.13 -20.80 -0.68
CA ILE A 179 -10.36 -21.01 -1.45
C ILE A 179 -10.15 -20.64 -2.92
N THR A 180 -9.57 -19.46 -3.19
CA THR A 180 -9.51 -18.87 -4.53
C THR A 180 -8.09 -18.54 -5.00
N TYR A 181 -7.86 -18.62 -6.31
CA TYR A 181 -6.66 -18.08 -6.97
C TYR A 181 -6.67 -16.54 -7.05
N TRP A 182 -7.80 -15.89 -6.76
CA TRP A 182 -7.94 -14.43 -6.80
C TRP A 182 -7.69 -13.77 -5.44
N THR A 183 -6.77 -14.29 -4.62
CA THR A 183 -6.47 -13.69 -3.31
C THR A 183 -6.01 -12.24 -3.44
N GLN A 184 -5.25 -11.90 -4.49
CA GLN A 184 -4.84 -10.54 -4.82
C GLN A 184 -6.01 -9.57 -4.97
N LEU A 185 -7.16 -10.01 -5.49
CA LEU A 185 -8.36 -9.18 -5.60
C LEU A 185 -8.90 -8.80 -4.22
N VAL A 186 -8.96 -9.79 -3.31
CA VAL A 186 -9.45 -9.57 -1.94
C VAL A 186 -8.48 -8.70 -1.15
N LEU A 187 -7.16 -8.91 -1.32
CA LEU A 187 -6.14 -8.01 -0.78
C LEU A 187 -6.32 -6.58 -1.30
N GLY A 188 -6.61 -6.42 -2.59
CA GLY A 188 -6.90 -5.11 -3.20
C GLY A 188 -8.10 -4.42 -2.56
N LEU A 189 -9.20 -5.15 -2.34
CA LEU A 189 -10.36 -4.61 -1.63
C LEU A 189 -9.99 -4.15 -0.20
N THR A 190 -9.17 -4.92 0.53
CA THR A 190 -8.72 -4.54 1.87
C THR A 190 -7.77 -3.34 1.87
N PHE A 191 -6.74 -3.34 1.03
CA PHE A 191 -5.67 -2.33 1.04
C PHE A 191 -6.13 -0.96 0.55
N ASN A 192 -7.05 -0.93 -0.41
CA ASN A 192 -7.49 0.32 -1.02
C ASN A 192 -8.69 0.94 -0.32
N TRP A 193 -9.18 0.36 0.79
CA TRP A 193 -10.30 0.92 1.55
C TRP A 193 -10.05 2.37 2.02
N GLY A 194 -8.78 2.75 2.19
CA GLY A 194 -8.33 4.13 2.39
C GLY A 194 -8.76 5.12 1.29
N ALA A 195 -9.00 4.65 0.07
CA ALA A 195 -9.52 5.45 -1.03
C ALA A 195 -10.98 5.92 -0.80
N LEU A 196 -11.74 5.19 0.02
CA LEU A 196 -13.09 5.59 0.45
C LEU A 196 -13.03 6.45 1.72
N LEU A 197 -12.27 5.99 2.72
CA LEU A 197 -12.12 6.65 4.02
C LEU A 197 -11.47 8.04 3.92
N GLY A 198 -10.49 8.24 3.04
CA GLY A 198 -9.78 9.51 2.93
C GLY A 198 -10.71 10.67 2.55
N TRP A 199 -11.57 10.43 1.56
CA TRP A 199 -12.58 11.38 1.10
C TRP A 199 -13.63 11.62 2.17
N SER A 200 -14.17 10.56 2.77
CA SER A 200 -15.18 10.71 3.82
C SER A 200 -14.64 11.39 5.08
N ALA A 201 -13.35 11.24 5.39
CA ALA A 201 -12.69 11.92 6.50
C ALA A 201 -12.66 13.45 6.31
N VAL A 202 -12.41 13.90 5.07
CA VAL A 202 -12.36 15.33 4.70
C VAL A 202 -13.76 15.93 4.48
N LYS A 203 -14.65 15.26 3.72
CA LYS A 203 -15.95 15.79 3.31
C LYS A 203 -17.15 15.33 4.16
N GLY A 204 -16.93 14.48 5.17
CA GLY A 204 -17.98 13.94 6.06
C GLY A 204 -18.86 12.85 5.44
N SER A 205 -18.73 12.57 4.15
CA SER A 205 -19.45 11.52 3.40
C SER A 205 -18.67 11.15 2.13
N CYS A 206 -18.95 10.00 1.52
CA CYS A 206 -18.37 9.62 0.22
C CYS A 206 -19.13 10.26 -0.94
N ASP A 207 -18.43 10.94 -1.84
CA ASP A 207 -18.91 11.12 -3.21
C ASP A 207 -18.60 9.86 -4.01
N TRP A 208 -19.61 9.01 -4.20
CA TRP A 208 -19.43 7.72 -4.89
C TRP A 208 -18.99 7.86 -6.35
N SER A 209 -19.23 9.00 -7.00
CA SER A 209 -18.79 9.23 -8.38
C SER A 209 -17.27 9.36 -8.48
N VAL A 210 -16.60 9.84 -7.43
CA VAL A 210 -15.13 9.96 -7.35
C VAL A 210 -14.53 8.77 -6.59
N CYS A 211 -15.14 8.39 -5.48
CA CYS A 211 -14.64 7.34 -4.58
C CYS A 211 -14.63 5.95 -5.23
N LEU A 212 -15.68 5.56 -5.98
CA LEU A 212 -15.73 4.22 -6.56
C LEU A 212 -14.69 4.02 -7.68
N PRO A 213 -14.52 4.94 -8.66
CA PRO A 213 -13.47 4.79 -9.67
C PRO A 213 -12.06 4.86 -9.08
N LEU A 214 -11.82 5.71 -8.07
CA LEU A 214 -10.53 5.74 -7.36
C LEU A 214 -10.25 4.43 -6.61
N TYR A 215 -11.23 3.91 -5.87
CA TYR A 215 -11.12 2.64 -5.16
C TYR A 215 -10.87 1.48 -6.12
N PHE A 216 -11.66 1.38 -7.19
CA PHE A 216 -11.46 0.39 -8.26
C PHE A 216 -10.05 0.47 -8.85
N SER A 217 -9.54 1.67 -9.12
CA SER A 217 -8.17 1.89 -9.61
C SER A 217 -7.13 1.35 -8.64
N GLY A 218 -7.31 1.60 -7.35
CA GLY A 218 -6.48 1.02 -6.29
C GLY A 218 -6.53 -0.50 -6.26
N VAL A 219 -7.72 -1.12 -6.37
CA VAL A 219 -7.87 -2.59 -6.42
C VAL A 219 -7.13 -3.16 -7.64
N MET A 220 -7.26 -2.54 -8.81
CA MET A 220 -6.51 -2.92 -10.01
C MET A 220 -5.00 -2.75 -9.83
N TRP A 221 -4.57 -1.68 -9.15
CA TRP A 221 -3.16 -1.46 -8.81
C TRP A 221 -2.60 -2.56 -7.88
N THR A 222 -3.36 -3.00 -6.89
CA THR A 222 -2.99 -4.15 -6.05
C THR A 222 -2.92 -5.46 -6.83
N LEU A 223 -3.85 -5.70 -7.77
CA LEU A 223 -3.71 -6.83 -8.69
C LEU A 223 -2.40 -6.74 -9.48
N ILE A 224 -1.98 -5.56 -9.94
CA ILE A 224 -0.72 -5.41 -10.65
C ILE A 224 0.47 -5.76 -9.74
N TYR A 225 0.67 -5.02 -8.64
CA TYR A 225 1.89 -5.18 -7.85
C TYR A 225 1.95 -6.51 -7.09
N ASP A 226 0.81 -7.04 -6.63
CA ASP A 226 0.79 -8.24 -5.78
C ASP A 226 0.78 -9.53 -6.62
N THR A 227 0.28 -9.51 -7.87
CA THR A 227 0.56 -10.59 -8.83
C THR A 227 2.05 -10.65 -9.17
N ILE A 228 2.72 -9.51 -9.37
CA ILE A 228 4.18 -9.47 -9.60
C ILE A 228 4.93 -10.01 -8.37
N TYR A 229 4.56 -9.56 -7.17
CA TYR A 229 5.14 -10.07 -5.92
C TYR A 229 4.90 -11.58 -5.74
N ALA A 230 3.73 -12.11 -6.07
CA ALA A 230 3.43 -13.54 -5.96
C ALA A 230 4.27 -14.43 -6.91
N HIS A 231 4.84 -13.91 -8.01
CA HIS A 231 5.82 -14.66 -8.81
C HIS A 231 7.14 -14.91 -8.06
N GLN A 232 7.45 -14.11 -7.03
CA GLN A 232 8.65 -14.26 -6.20
C GLN A 232 8.65 -15.56 -5.38
N ASP A 233 7.50 -15.93 -4.80
CA ASP A 233 7.32 -17.11 -3.94
C ASP A 233 6.69 -18.32 -4.72
N LYS A 234 6.53 -18.21 -6.04
CA LYS A 234 5.76 -19.14 -6.91
C LYS A 234 6.09 -20.63 -6.77
N ARG A 235 7.37 -20.99 -6.61
CA ARG A 235 7.82 -22.40 -6.50
C ARG A 235 7.39 -23.01 -5.16
N ASP A 236 7.42 -22.20 -4.11
CA ASP A 236 7.09 -22.62 -2.77
C ASP A 236 5.56 -22.69 -2.60
N ASP A 237 4.81 -21.72 -3.14
CA ASP A 237 3.34 -21.72 -3.24
C ASP A 237 2.79 -23.04 -3.82
N VAL A 238 3.36 -23.54 -4.93
CA VAL A 238 2.98 -24.84 -5.53
C VAL A 238 3.21 -25.99 -4.54
N THR A 239 4.35 -25.98 -3.85
CA THR A 239 4.77 -27.06 -2.94
C THR A 239 3.85 -27.16 -1.71
N ILE A 240 3.29 -26.04 -1.25
CA ILE A 240 2.37 -25.98 -0.10
C ILE A 240 0.88 -25.91 -0.48
N GLY A 241 0.56 -25.94 -1.79
CA GLY A 241 -0.82 -25.90 -2.30
C GLY A 241 -1.53 -24.56 -2.14
N VAL A 242 -0.79 -23.46 -2.00
CA VAL A 242 -1.34 -22.10 -1.93
C VAL A 242 -1.74 -21.64 -3.32
N LYS A 243 -2.87 -20.94 -3.43
CA LYS A 243 -3.42 -20.45 -4.69
C LYS A 243 -3.12 -18.96 -4.83
N SER A 244 -2.65 -18.55 -6.00
CA SER A 244 -2.37 -17.14 -6.31
C SER A 244 -2.60 -16.81 -7.78
N THR A 245 -2.79 -15.54 -8.10
CA THR A 245 -2.94 -15.06 -9.48
C THR A 245 -1.69 -15.33 -10.32
N ALA A 246 -0.49 -15.31 -9.73
CA ALA A 246 0.76 -15.69 -10.37
C ALA A 246 0.73 -17.14 -10.91
N LEU A 247 0.16 -18.07 -10.13
CA LEU A 247 -0.07 -19.45 -10.57
C LEU A 247 -1.16 -19.56 -11.64
N ARG A 248 -2.26 -18.80 -11.49
CA ARG A 248 -3.38 -18.84 -12.44
C ARG A 248 -3.03 -18.26 -13.82
N PHE A 249 -2.28 -17.16 -13.86
CA PHE A 249 -1.94 -16.48 -15.11
C PHE A 249 -0.68 -17.05 -15.75
N ASN A 250 0.27 -17.55 -14.95
CA ASN A 250 1.51 -18.16 -15.41
C ASN A 250 2.21 -17.25 -16.47
N GLU A 251 2.51 -17.76 -17.67
CA GLU A 251 3.13 -16.98 -18.76
C GLU A 251 2.25 -15.85 -19.31
N ALA A 252 0.92 -15.96 -19.20
CA ALA A 252 -0.02 -14.91 -19.63
C ALA A 252 -0.04 -13.71 -18.66
N THR A 253 0.77 -13.69 -17.60
CA THR A 253 0.81 -12.62 -16.60
C THR A 253 0.91 -11.23 -17.21
N LYS A 254 1.81 -10.99 -18.18
CA LYS A 254 1.97 -9.65 -18.79
C LYS A 254 0.68 -9.16 -19.48
N GLN A 255 -0.11 -10.06 -20.06
CA GLN A 255 -1.39 -9.71 -20.70
C GLN A 255 -2.42 -9.28 -19.64
N TRP A 256 -2.55 -10.04 -18.55
CA TRP A 256 -3.43 -9.70 -17.42
C TRP A 256 -3.02 -8.39 -16.74
N LEU A 257 -1.73 -8.18 -16.47
CA LEU A 257 -1.21 -6.92 -15.92
C LEU A 257 -1.50 -5.73 -16.83
N THR A 258 -1.45 -5.91 -18.15
CA THR A 258 -1.81 -4.86 -19.13
C THR A 258 -3.30 -4.52 -19.02
N GLY A 259 -4.19 -5.53 -18.95
CA GLY A 259 -5.63 -5.33 -18.73
C GLY A 259 -5.94 -4.60 -17.42
N PHE A 260 -5.29 -4.98 -16.31
CA PHE A 260 -5.45 -4.27 -15.04
C PHE A 260 -4.90 -2.84 -15.10
N SER A 261 -3.81 -2.59 -15.84
CA SER A 261 -3.26 -1.24 -16.02
C SER A 261 -4.21 -0.33 -16.79
N LEU A 262 -4.84 -0.83 -17.86
CA LEU A 262 -5.86 -0.09 -18.60
C LEU A 262 -7.09 0.20 -17.73
N SER A 263 -7.56 -0.79 -16.96
CA SER A 263 -8.66 -0.62 -16.00
C SER A 263 -8.34 0.42 -14.92
N MET A 264 -7.13 0.38 -14.36
CA MET A 264 -6.63 1.34 -13.39
C MET A 264 -6.59 2.76 -13.96
N LEU A 265 -5.99 2.95 -15.14
CA LEU A 265 -5.90 4.27 -15.78
C LEU A 265 -7.29 4.83 -16.13
N THR A 266 -8.22 3.96 -16.55
CA THR A 266 -9.61 4.35 -16.82
C THR A 266 -10.31 4.84 -15.56
N GLY A 267 -10.19 4.11 -14.44
CA GLY A 267 -10.79 4.51 -13.18
C GLY A 267 -10.20 5.81 -12.63
N LEU A 268 -8.89 6.03 -12.78
CA LEU A 268 -8.25 7.30 -12.43
C LEU A 268 -8.77 8.46 -13.30
N TYR A 269 -8.84 8.26 -14.62
CA TYR A 269 -9.34 9.27 -15.54
C TYR A 269 -10.79 9.68 -15.22
N VAL A 270 -11.67 8.71 -14.93
CA VAL A 270 -13.06 8.95 -14.50
C VAL A 270 -13.11 9.67 -13.15
N ALA A 271 -12.32 9.24 -12.16
CA ALA A 271 -12.25 9.95 -10.86
C ALA A 271 -11.81 11.41 -11.05
N GLY A 272 -10.81 11.66 -11.91
CA GLY A 272 -10.32 12.99 -12.23
C GLY A 272 -11.37 13.89 -12.86
N ILE A 273 -12.14 13.38 -13.84
CA ILE A 273 -13.28 14.11 -14.43
C ILE A 273 -14.31 14.45 -13.37
N ASN A 274 -14.73 13.46 -12.56
CA ASN A 274 -15.81 13.62 -11.59
C ASN A 274 -15.47 14.55 -10.41
N CYS A 275 -14.21 14.98 -10.26
CA CYS A 275 -13.81 16.02 -9.30
C CYS A 275 -13.04 17.19 -9.95
N ASP A 276 -13.32 17.47 -11.23
CA ASP A 276 -12.80 18.63 -11.97
C ASP A 276 -11.27 18.80 -11.88
N GLN A 277 -10.51 17.71 -11.98
CA GLN A 277 -9.06 17.77 -11.96
C GLN A 277 -8.48 18.46 -13.19
N THR A 278 -7.28 19.00 -13.05
CA THR A 278 -6.63 19.86 -14.04
C THR A 278 -5.43 19.17 -14.69
N PHE A 279 -4.82 19.83 -15.68
CA PHE A 279 -3.75 19.27 -16.52
C PHE A 279 -2.58 18.57 -15.77
N PRO A 280 -2.04 19.07 -14.63
CA PRO A 280 -0.99 18.38 -13.88
C PRO A 280 -1.40 17.00 -13.37
N TYR A 281 -2.68 16.79 -13.02
CA TYR A 281 -3.21 15.48 -12.61
C TYR A 281 -3.15 14.49 -13.77
N TYR A 282 -3.70 14.87 -14.94
CA TYR A 282 -3.70 14.00 -16.12
C TYR A 282 -2.28 13.70 -16.62
N THR A 283 -1.36 14.66 -16.53
CA THR A 283 0.07 14.45 -16.82
C THR A 283 0.67 13.36 -15.91
N ALA A 284 0.35 13.38 -14.62
CA ALA A 284 0.79 12.34 -13.69
C ALA A 284 0.12 10.97 -13.97
N VAL A 285 -1.16 10.94 -14.37
CA VAL A 285 -1.84 9.70 -14.79
C VAL A 285 -1.17 9.10 -16.04
N SER A 286 -0.81 9.92 -17.03
CA SER A 286 -0.03 9.48 -18.19
C SER A 286 1.36 8.95 -17.80
N ALA A 287 2.04 9.62 -16.86
CA ALA A 287 3.34 9.18 -16.36
C ALA A 287 3.26 7.87 -15.55
N VAL A 288 2.17 7.67 -14.78
CA VAL A 288 1.83 6.38 -14.14
C VAL A 288 1.63 5.29 -15.20
N GLY A 289 0.91 5.59 -16.29
CA GLY A 289 0.73 4.67 -17.40
C GLY A 289 2.04 4.27 -18.07
N ALA A 290 2.95 5.23 -18.29
CA ALA A 290 4.29 4.96 -18.80
C ALA A 290 5.14 4.11 -17.83
N HIS A 291 5.06 4.38 -16.52
CA HIS A 291 5.74 3.59 -15.49
C HIS A 291 5.24 2.14 -15.47
N LEU A 292 3.92 1.93 -15.56
CA LEU A 292 3.31 0.61 -15.64
C LEU A 292 3.69 -0.14 -16.92
N ALA A 293 3.63 0.53 -18.08
CA ALA A 293 4.03 -0.06 -19.35
C ALA A 293 5.50 -0.50 -19.34
N TYR A 294 6.40 0.34 -18.82
CA TYR A 294 7.82 -0.01 -18.65
C TYR A 294 8.01 -1.17 -17.65
N GLN A 295 7.30 -1.14 -16.52
CA GLN A 295 7.34 -2.21 -15.51
C GLN A 295 6.92 -3.56 -16.10
N ILE A 296 5.82 -3.61 -16.86
CA ILE A 296 5.28 -4.85 -17.46
C ILE A 296 6.16 -5.32 -18.62
N TYR A 297 6.62 -4.41 -19.49
CA TYR A 297 7.50 -4.73 -20.60
C TYR A 297 8.80 -5.40 -20.11
N THR A 298 9.47 -4.76 -19.15
CA THR A 298 10.76 -5.21 -18.59
C THR A 298 10.66 -6.26 -17.47
N LEU A 299 9.46 -6.74 -17.12
CA LEU A 299 9.28 -7.75 -16.07
C LEU A 299 9.81 -9.11 -16.50
N ASP A 300 10.62 -9.74 -15.64
CA ASP A 300 10.94 -11.17 -15.72
C ASP A 300 10.27 -11.93 -14.57
N ILE A 301 9.21 -12.68 -14.88
CA ILE A 301 8.44 -13.46 -13.89
C ILE A 301 9.20 -14.68 -13.35
N HIS A 302 10.34 -15.04 -13.93
CA HIS A 302 11.20 -16.13 -13.46
C HIS A 302 12.35 -15.64 -12.59
N ASN A 303 12.50 -14.32 -12.42
CA ASN A 303 13.54 -13.68 -11.61
C ASN A 303 12.95 -13.04 -10.33
N PRO A 304 13.06 -13.71 -9.17
CA PRO A 304 12.57 -13.19 -7.88
C PRO A 304 13.12 -11.81 -7.50
N GLU A 305 14.33 -11.44 -7.97
CA GLU A 305 14.92 -10.14 -7.68
C GLU A 305 14.32 -9.03 -8.54
N ASP A 306 14.00 -9.31 -9.82
CA ASP A 306 13.29 -8.34 -10.67
C ASP A 306 11.85 -8.15 -10.20
N CYS A 307 11.14 -9.23 -9.85
CA CYS A 307 9.81 -9.16 -9.24
C CYS A 307 9.81 -8.28 -7.98
N TRP A 308 10.82 -8.41 -7.10
CA TRP A 308 10.97 -7.55 -5.92
C TRP A 308 11.27 -6.09 -6.27
N LYS A 309 12.11 -5.83 -7.27
CA LYS A 309 12.40 -4.46 -7.76
C LYS A 309 11.15 -3.80 -8.37
N LYS A 310 10.38 -4.54 -9.18
CA LYS A 310 9.11 -4.06 -9.74
C LYS A 310 8.09 -3.79 -8.63
N PHE A 311 7.88 -4.73 -7.70
CA PHE A 311 6.99 -4.56 -6.54
C PHE A 311 7.35 -3.30 -5.74
N THR A 312 8.62 -3.14 -5.34
CA THR A 312 9.06 -1.97 -4.57
C THR A 312 8.98 -0.64 -5.34
N SER A 313 9.10 -0.65 -6.67
CA SER A 313 8.91 0.55 -7.50
C SER A 313 7.49 1.14 -7.45
N ASN A 314 6.49 0.37 -6.99
CA ASN A 314 5.11 0.86 -6.87
C ASN A 314 4.96 1.99 -5.84
N ARG A 315 5.85 2.09 -4.84
CA ARG A 315 5.91 3.30 -3.98
C ARG A 315 6.08 4.57 -4.82
N THR A 316 6.97 4.54 -5.83
CA THR A 316 7.23 5.68 -6.71
C THR A 316 6.01 6.01 -7.56
N LEU A 317 5.31 4.99 -8.09
CA LEU A 317 4.06 5.18 -8.83
C LEU A 317 3.00 5.91 -7.99
N GLY A 318 2.79 5.51 -6.73
CA GLY A 318 1.78 6.17 -5.90
C GLY A 318 2.18 7.55 -5.40
N LEU A 319 3.48 7.81 -5.20
CA LEU A 319 3.99 9.15 -4.93
C LEU A 319 3.85 10.07 -6.14
N LEU A 320 4.08 9.56 -7.35
CA LEU A 320 3.89 10.28 -8.62
C LEU A 320 2.43 10.70 -8.79
N LEU A 321 1.48 9.77 -8.57
CA LEU A 321 0.06 10.08 -8.62
C LEU A 321 -0.36 11.10 -7.55
N PHE A 322 0.08 10.93 -6.29
CA PHE A 322 -0.21 11.89 -5.21
C PHE A 322 0.32 13.29 -5.54
N THR A 323 1.54 13.38 -6.08
CA THR A 323 2.16 14.65 -6.49
C THR A 323 1.33 15.33 -7.60
N GLY A 324 0.86 14.56 -8.59
CA GLY A 324 -0.04 15.05 -9.63
C GLY A 324 -1.39 15.53 -9.11
N ILE A 325 -1.97 14.84 -8.12
CA ILE A 325 -3.20 15.25 -7.43
C ILE A 325 -3.00 16.60 -6.72
N VAL A 326 -1.89 16.76 -5.97
CA VAL A 326 -1.60 18.02 -5.27
C VAL A 326 -1.43 19.18 -6.24
N PHE A 327 -0.58 19.03 -7.28
CA PHE A 327 -0.42 20.10 -8.28
C PHE A 327 -1.69 20.36 -9.09
N GLY A 328 -2.46 19.31 -9.40
CA GLY A 328 -3.74 19.42 -10.09
C GLY A 328 -4.76 20.22 -9.28
N ASN A 329 -4.84 19.97 -7.96
CA ASN A 329 -5.74 20.72 -7.09
C ASN A 329 -5.29 22.16 -6.84
N LEU A 330 -3.99 22.41 -6.66
CA LEU A 330 -3.44 23.77 -6.53
C LEU A 330 -3.72 24.63 -7.78
N TRP A 331 -3.65 24.04 -8.98
CA TRP A 331 -3.89 24.76 -10.24
C TRP A 331 -5.34 25.25 -10.40
N LYS A 332 -6.33 24.61 -9.73
CA LYS A 332 -7.74 25.05 -9.78
C LYS A 332 -7.92 26.51 -9.36
N ARG A 333 -7.09 27.00 -8.42
CA ARG A 333 -7.07 28.40 -7.96
C ARG A 333 -6.85 29.39 -9.11
N ASN A 334 -5.94 29.07 -10.02
CA ASN A 334 -5.55 29.95 -11.11
C ASN A 334 -6.71 30.09 -12.11
N ILE A 335 -7.33 28.98 -12.47
CA ILE A 335 -8.50 28.95 -13.37
C ILE A 335 -9.65 29.78 -12.78
N GLN A 336 -9.94 29.61 -11.49
CA GLN A 336 -11.02 30.35 -10.85
C GLN A 336 -10.72 31.86 -10.79
N TYR A 337 -9.47 32.24 -10.50
CA TYR A 337 -9.03 33.65 -10.50
C TYR A 337 -9.09 34.29 -11.91
N GLU A 338 -8.61 33.60 -12.94
CA GLU A 338 -8.70 34.02 -14.35
C GLU A 338 -10.17 34.20 -14.79
N THR A 339 -11.05 33.27 -14.40
CA THR A 339 -12.48 33.33 -14.73
C THR A 339 -13.17 34.52 -14.06
N TYR A 340 -12.92 34.77 -12.77
CA TYR A 340 -13.41 35.98 -12.09
C TYR A 340 -12.88 37.26 -12.74
N THR A 341 -11.59 37.28 -13.10
CA THR A 341 -10.95 38.43 -13.74
C THR A 341 -11.56 38.73 -15.11
N GLN A 342 -11.79 37.72 -15.95
CA GLN A 342 -12.48 37.93 -17.24
C GLN A 342 -13.93 38.41 -17.08
N MET A 343 -14.70 37.83 -16.15
CA MET A 343 -16.07 38.30 -15.88
C MET A 343 -16.07 39.77 -15.41
N HIS A 344 -15.13 40.15 -14.53
CA HIS A 344 -15.00 41.52 -14.06
C HIS A 344 -14.63 42.48 -15.21
N TYR A 345 -13.68 42.12 -16.07
CA TYR A 345 -13.35 42.95 -17.24
C TYR A 345 -14.52 43.10 -18.21
N GLN A 346 -15.30 42.05 -18.48
CA GLN A 346 -16.50 42.18 -19.32
C GLN A 346 -17.60 43.04 -18.68
N HIS A 347 -17.75 42.99 -17.35
CA HIS A 347 -18.68 43.88 -16.63
C HIS A 347 -18.22 45.34 -16.68
N VAL A 348 -16.94 45.61 -16.41
CA VAL A 348 -16.37 46.97 -16.49
C VAL A 348 -16.50 47.52 -17.91
N TRP A 349 -16.13 46.75 -18.93
CA TRP A 349 -16.27 47.17 -20.34
C TRP A 349 -17.71 47.53 -20.70
N LYS A 350 -18.70 46.71 -20.30
CA LYS A 350 -20.12 47.00 -20.50
C LYS A 350 -20.57 48.27 -19.80
N ILE A 351 -20.05 48.58 -18.61
CA ILE A 351 -20.40 49.80 -17.86
C ILE A 351 -19.74 51.03 -18.49
N SER A 352 -18.51 50.91 -19.01
CA SER A 352 -17.81 52.01 -19.70
C SER A 352 -18.26 52.25 -21.16
N SER A 353 -19.17 51.43 -21.69
CA SER A 353 -19.76 51.56 -23.02
C SER A 353 -21.19 52.15 -23.02
N PHE A 354 -21.64 52.64 -21.86
CA PHE A 354 -22.82 53.50 -21.68
C PHE A 354 -22.36 54.90 -21.24
#